data_AF-D7BIH5-F1
#
_entry.id   AF-D7BIH5-F1
#
_cell.length_a   1.000
_cell.length_b   1.000
_cell.length_c   1.000
_cell.angle_alpha   90.00
_cell.angle_beta   90.00
_cell.angle_gamma   90.00
#
_symmetry.space_group_name_H-M   'P 1'
#
loop_
_entity.id
_entity.type
_entity.pdbx_description
1 polymer ?
#
loop_
_entity_poly.entity_id
_entity_poly.type
_entity_poly.pdbx_seq_one_letter_code
_entity_poly.pdbx_strand_id
1 'polypeptide(L)'
;MAKKSLLLSALGLVLLLTGCALQLYPVRELVLSERYRLVALDAILLERRMEGEVEVTSFRYLSSPYTPRSLEALGNQLQAQLESRGYQMRCKTMNALPILGGPQYTLRMSRGNEGVGLFLRPLGEPDAYRLEVGPADPNPPLTCPAR
;
A
#
# COMPACT_ATOMS: atom_id res chain seq x y z
N MET A 1 -71.94 20.81 -20.05
CA MET A 1 -70.65 21.56 -20.12
C MET A 1 -70.37 22.02 -18.68
N ALA A 2 -69.25 21.77 -18.00
CA ALA A 2 -67.90 21.43 -18.40
C ALA A 2 -67.26 20.47 -17.37
N LYS A 3 -66.42 19.56 -17.88
CA LYS A 3 -65.52 18.66 -17.14
C LYS A 3 -64.20 19.41 -16.94
N LYS A 4 -63.67 19.51 -15.72
CA LYS A 4 -62.26 19.89 -15.53
C LYS A 4 -61.69 19.42 -14.19
N SER A 5 -60.46 18.92 -14.31
CA SER A 5 -59.39 18.93 -13.30
C SER A 5 -59.39 17.83 -12.24
N LEU A 6 -58.55 16.83 -12.45
CA LEU A 6 -57.78 16.12 -11.40
C LEU A 6 -56.78 15.17 -12.07
N LEU A 7 -55.66 15.71 -12.56
CA LEU A 7 -54.50 14.93 -13.03
C LEU A 7 -53.21 15.75 -12.81
N LEU A 8 -52.92 16.09 -11.56
CA LEU A 8 -51.62 16.64 -11.15
C LEU A 8 -51.26 16.07 -9.78
N SER A 9 -50.70 14.86 -9.74
CA SER A 9 -50.03 14.36 -8.52
C SER A 9 -49.07 13.18 -8.75
N ALA A 10 -48.79 12.76 -9.98
CA ALA A 10 -47.95 11.58 -10.22
C ALA A 10 -46.49 11.90 -10.63
N LEU A 11 -46.13 13.18 -10.85
CA LEU A 11 -44.82 13.54 -11.40
C LEU A 11 -43.76 13.95 -10.36
N GLY A 12 -44.10 13.95 -9.06
CA GLY A 12 -43.19 14.43 -8.00
C GLY A 12 -42.31 13.35 -7.36
N LEU A 13 -42.63 12.05 -7.52
CA LEU A 13 -42.03 10.99 -6.70
C LEU A 13 -40.93 10.18 -7.42
N VAL A 14 -40.69 10.41 -8.72
CA VAL A 14 -39.70 9.63 -9.50
C VAL A 14 -38.30 10.25 -9.48
N LEU A 15 -38.15 11.49 -9.00
CA LEU A 15 -36.89 12.26 -9.03
C LEU A 15 -35.98 12.09 -7.79
N LEU A 16 -36.37 11.28 -6.80
CA LEU A 16 -35.55 11.02 -5.60
C LEU A 16 -34.73 9.71 -5.67
N LEU A 17 -34.79 8.97 -6.78
CA LEU A 17 -34.07 7.70 -6.96
C LEU A 17 -32.81 7.79 -7.82
N THR A 18 -32.49 8.97 -8.36
CA THR A 18 -31.26 9.22 -9.12
C THR A 18 -30.20 9.84 -8.24
N GLY A 19 -29.19 9.08 -7.82
CA GLY A 19 -27.96 9.74 -7.40
C GLY A 19 -26.93 9.02 -6.55
N CYS A 20 -27.07 7.75 -6.18
CA CYS A 20 -25.87 6.95 -5.84
C CYS A 20 -25.26 6.41 -7.13
N ALA A 21 -24.83 7.31 -8.02
CA ALA A 21 -23.87 6.93 -9.04
C ALA A 21 -22.57 6.63 -8.29
N LEU A 22 -22.29 5.35 -8.04
CA LEU A 22 -20.99 4.90 -7.56
C LEU A 22 -19.96 5.42 -8.56
N GLN A 23 -19.27 6.49 -8.20
CA GLN A 23 -18.21 7.06 -9.00
C GLN A 23 -17.07 6.04 -8.94
N LEU A 24 -17.03 5.14 -9.93
CA LEU A 24 -15.99 4.13 -10.10
C LEU A 24 -14.67 4.86 -10.36
N TYR A 25 -13.96 5.18 -9.28
CA TYR A 25 -12.59 5.66 -9.34
C TYR A 25 -11.71 4.50 -9.82
N PRO A 26 -11.02 4.61 -10.98
CA PRO A 26 -10.15 3.55 -11.45
C PRO A 26 -8.92 3.48 -10.56
N VAL A 27 -8.85 2.46 -9.71
CA VAL A 27 -7.71 2.19 -8.83
C VAL A 27 -6.48 1.91 -9.68
N ARG A 28 -5.37 2.59 -9.38
CA ARG A 28 -4.10 2.43 -10.12
C ARG A 28 -3.13 1.60 -9.31
N GLU A 29 -2.53 0.59 -9.93
CA GLU A 29 -1.45 -0.17 -9.31
C GLU A 29 -0.09 0.43 -9.67
N LEU A 30 0.72 0.69 -8.66
CA LEU A 30 2.14 0.96 -8.79
C LEU A 30 2.91 -0.28 -8.32
N VAL A 31 3.62 -0.94 -9.24
CA VAL A 31 4.58 -1.98 -8.85
C VAL A 31 5.68 -1.34 -8.02
N LEU A 32 5.94 -1.85 -6.82
CA LEU A 32 7.04 -1.43 -5.94
C LEU A 32 8.25 -2.35 -6.05
N SER A 33 8.04 -3.62 -6.36
CA SER A 33 9.08 -4.60 -6.69
C SER A 33 8.57 -5.60 -7.72
N GLU A 34 9.37 -5.79 -8.76
CA GLU A 34 9.12 -6.76 -9.81
C GLU A 34 9.40 -8.18 -9.33
N ARG A 35 10.52 -8.39 -8.61
CA ARG A 35 10.94 -9.73 -8.14
C ARG A 35 9.93 -10.34 -7.18
N TYR A 36 9.45 -9.53 -6.23
CA TYR A 36 8.55 -9.98 -5.18
C TYR A 36 7.08 -9.62 -5.46
N ARG A 37 6.80 -9.01 -6.61
CA ARG A 37 5.45 -8.60 -7.06
C ARG A 37 4.72 -7.74 -6.02
N LEU A 38 5.44 -6.85 -5.36
CA LEU A 38 4.86 -5.92 -4.39
C LEU A 38 4.23 -4.75 -5.13
N VAL A 39 3.04 -4.33 -4.71
CA VAL A 39 2.31 -3.21 -5.31
C VAL A 39 1.79 -2.24 -4.25
N ALA A 40 1.64 -0.98 -4.63
CA ALA A 40 0.85 0.03 -3.90
C ALA A 40 -0.34 0.44 -4.78
N LEU A 41 -1.50 0.60 -4.16
CA LEU A 41 -2.70 1.11 -4.82
C LEU A 41 -2.75 2.63 -4.70
N ASP A 42 -3.11 3.31 -5.79
CA ASP A 42 -3.20 4.77 -5.90
C ASP A 42 -1.94 5.49 -5.42
N ALA A 43 -0.79 5.02 -5.91
CA ALA A 43 0.51 5.65 -5.69
C ALA A 43 1.16 6.06 -7.01
N ILE A 44 2.07 7.03 -6.93
CA ILE A 44 2.91 7.48 -8.03
C ILE A 44 4.39 7.20 -7.74
N LEU A 45 5.12 6.84 -8.79
CA LEU A 45 6.56 6.66 -8.72
C LEU A 45 7.26 8.02 -8.62
N LEU A 46 8.18 8.14 -7.66
CA LEU A 46 9.09 9.29 -7.56
C LEU A 46 10.46 8.94 -8.12
N GLU A 47 10.99 7.77 -7.75
CA GLU A 47 12.30 7.29 -8.17
C GLU A 47 12.33 5.75 -8.15
N ARG A 48 13.03 5.15 -9.11
CA ARG A 48 13.37 3.73 -9.09
C ARG A 48 14.84 3.54 -9.43
N ARG A 49 15.52 2.71 -8.65
CA ARG A 49 16.89 2.29 -8.94
C ARG A 49 17.20 0.91 -8.38
N MET A 50 18.29 0.32 -8.86
CA MET A 50 18.84 -0.94 -8.36
C MET A 50 20.14 -0.67 -7.61
N GLU A 51 20.28 -1.22 -6.41
CA GLU A 51 21.51 -1.20 -5.63
C GLU A 51 21.99 -2.66 -5.44
N GLY A 52 22.74 -3.19 -6.43
CA GLY A 52 23.04 -4.63 -6.50
C GLY A 52 21.77 -5.44 -6.76
N GLU A 53 21.43 -6.35 -5.85
CA GLU A 53 20.18 -7.13 -5.91
C GLU A 53 18.98 -6.45 -5.23
N VAL A 54 19.13 -5.20 -4.81
CA VAL A 54 18.12 -4.46 -4.06
C VAL A 54 17.33 -3.56 -4.99
N GLU A 55 16.02 -3.77 -5.06
CA GLU A 55 15.09 -2.85 -5.68
C GLU A 55 14.78 -1.71 -4.71
N VAL A 56 15.14 -0.47 -5.10
CA VAL A 56 14.85 0.74 -4.35
C VAL A 56 13.78 1.53 -5.08
N THR A 57 12.61 1.67 -4.47
CA THR A 57 11.48 2.43 -5.02
C THR A 57 11.09 3.54 -4.03
N SER A 58 11.20 4.78 -4.48
CA SER A 58 10.63 5.95 -3.82
C SER A 58 9.28 6.25 -4.47
N PHE A 59 8.23 6.41 -3.67
CA PHE A 59 6.87 6.58 -4.15
C PHE A 59 6.05 7.46 -3.22
N ARG A 60 4.93 7.98 -3.71
CA ARG A 60 3.99 8.78 -2.92
C ARG A 60 2.57 8.33 -3.20
N TYR A 61 1.76 8.19 -2.14
CA TYR A 61 0.34 7.92 -2.29
C TYR A 61 -0.41 9.17 -2.75
N LEU A 62 -1.42 8.96 -3.59
CA LEU A 62 -2.45 9.95 -3.89
C LEU A 62 -3.44 9.98 -2.73
N SER A 63 -4.27 11.03 -2.66
CA SER A 63 -5.38 11.07 -1.69
C SER A 63 -6.42 10.01 -2.09
N SER A 64 -6.41 8.88 -1.39
CA SER A 64 -7.26 7.72 -1.68
C SER A 64 -7.61 6.93 -0.41
N PRO A 65 -8.63 6.07 -0.44
CA PRO A 65 -8.92 5.14 0.66
C PRO A 65 -7.81 4.09 0.90
N TYR A 66 -6.90 3.91 -0.06
CA TYR A 66 -5.81 2.94 0.02
C TYR A 66 -4.56 3.50 0.71
N THR A 67 -4.51 4.82 0.93
CA THR A 67 -3.39 5.48 1.60
C THR A 67 -3.22 4.92 3.02
N PRO A 68 -2.05 4.35 3.35
CA PRO A 68 -1.82 3.75 4.66
C PRO A 68 -1.80 4.85 5.73
N ARG A 69 -2.43 4.57 6.88
CA ARG A 69 -2.51 5.52 8.00
C ARG A 69 -1.18 5.72 8.74
N SER A 70 -0.22 4.83 8.55
CA SER A 70 1.09 4.85 9.20
C SER A 70 2.11 4.01 8.42
N LEU A 71 3.38 4.20 8.75
CA LEU A 71 4.47 3.34 8.25
C LEU A 71 4.24 1.87 8.58
N GLU A 72 3.67 1.58 9.77
CA GLU A 72 3.35 0.22 10.18
C GLU A 72 2.22 -0.37 9.35
N ALA A 73 1.17 0.41 9.07
CA ALA A 73 0.06 -0.02 8.24
C ALA A 73 0.54 -0.38 6.83
N LEU A 74 1.43 0.44 6.26
CA LEU A 74 2.08 0.14 4.98
C LEU A 74 2.93 -1.13 5.07
N GLY A 75 3.75 -1.27 6.10
CA GLY A 75 4.56 -2.48 6.34
C GLY A 75 3.71 -3.75 6.44
N ASN A 76 2.57 -3.69 7.13
CA ASN A 76 1.63 -4.80 7.28
C ASN A 76 0.91 -5.13 5.95
N GLN A 77 0.58 -4.12 5.13
CA GLN A 77 0.03 -4.35 3.78
C GLN A 77 1.03 -5.09 2.88
N LEU A 78 2.30 -4.69 2.89
CA LEU A 78 3.35 -5.36 2.12
C LEU A 78 3.64 -6.77 2.64
N GLN A 79 3.63 -6.96 3.96
CA GLN A 79 3.72 -8.27 4.59
C GLN A 79 2.60 -9.19 4.09
N ALA A 80 1.35 -8.74 4.10
CA ALA A 80 0.21 -9.54 3.66
C ALA A 80 0.31 -9.97 2.19
N GLN A 81 0.89 -9.12 1.32
CA GLN A 81 1.18 -9.50 -0.07
C GLN A 81 2.23 -10.62 -0.16
N LEU A 82 3.25 -10.62 0.68
CA LEU A 82 4.25 -11.70 0.70
C LEU A 82 3.66 -12.99 1.29
N GLU A 83 2.86 -12.87 2.35
CA GLU A 83 2.15 -14.00 2.96
C GLU A 83 1.23 -14.69 1.94
N SER A 84 0.49 -13.92 1.13
CA SER A 84 -0.35 -14.49 0.07
C SER A 84 0.43 -15.24 -1.02
N ARG A 85 1.77 -15.05 -1.06
CA ARG A 85 2.70 -15.73 -1.96
C ARG A 85 3.48 -16.85 -1.28
N GLY A 86 3.12 -17.20 -0.05
CA GLY A 86 3.69 -18.31 0.73
C GLY A 86 4.92 -17.96 1.56
N TYR A 87 5.26 -16.68 1.71
CA TYR A 87 6.31 -16.26 2.63
C TYR A 87 5.83 -16.30 4.08
N GLN A 88 6.70 -16.71 4.98
CA GLN A 88 6.46 -16.76 6.42
C GLN A 88 7.32 -15.73 7.13
N MET A 89 6.74 -15.03 8.11
CA MET A 89 7.42 -14.03 8.90
C MET A 89 8.56 -14.65 9.72
N ARG A 90 9.75 -14.04 9.65
CA ARG A 90 10.92 -14.38 10.47
C ARG A 90 11.20 -13.32 11.51
N CYS A 91 11.18 -12.06 11.10
CA CYS A 91 11.31 -10.93 12.02
C CYS A 91 10.60 -9.70 11.47
N LYS A 92 10.10 -8.87 12.39
CA LYS A 92 9.56 -7.55 12.12
C LYS A 92 10.03 -6.59 13.22
N THR A 93 10.54 -5.44 12.81
CA THR A 93 11.00 -4.39 13.72
C THR A 93 10.45 -3.04 13.27
N MET A 94 9.90 -2.27 14.20
CA MET A 94 9.48 -0.89 14.00
C MET A 94 10.28 0.00 14.95
N ASN A 95 11.15 0.85 14.39
CA ASN A 95 11.92 1.80 15.19
C ASN A 95 11.34 3.20 15.00
N ALA A 96 10.72 3.74 16.05
CA ALA A 96 10.12 5.08 16.03
C ALA A 96 11.16 6.21 16.12
N LEU A 97 12.31 5.95 16.76
CA LEU A 97 13.35 6.94 17.07
C LEU A 97 14.75 6.35 16.84
N PRO A 98 15.28 6.29 15.60
CA PRO A 98 16.61 5.71 15.38
C PRO A 98 17.73 6.75 15.49
N ILE A 99 17.57 7.80 16.29
CA ILE A 99 18.61 8.79 16.68
C ILE A 99 19.30 9.58 15.53
N LEU A 100 19.27 9.16 14.25
CA LEU A 100 19.92 9.80 13.08
C LEU A 100 19.18 9.59 11.73
N GLY A 101 17.97 9.03 11.67
CA GLY A 101 17.36 8.62 10.37
C GLY A 101 15.83 8.61 10.23
N GLY A 102 15.06 9.00 11.26
CA GLY A 102 13.59 8.98 11.21
C GLY A 102 12.96 7.58 11.30
N PRO A 103 11.63 7.44 11.41
CA PRO A 103 11.00 6.15 11.67
C PRO A 103 11.28 5.14 10.54
N GLN A 104 11.50 3.88 10.92
CA GLN A 104 11.82 2.81 9.96
C GLN A 104 11.11 1.50 10.33
N TYR A 105 10.75 0.75 9.30
CA TYR A 105 10.15 -0.57 9.39
C TYR A 105 11.01 -1.58 8.65
N THR A 106 11.45 -2.62 9.35
CA THR A 106 12.22 -3.73 8.78
C THR A 106 11.40 -5.01 8.87
N LEU A 107 11.33 -5.77 7.79
CA LEU A 107 10.63 -7.05 7.73
C LEU A 107 11.51 -8.09 7.03
N ARG A 108 11.65 -9.25 7.66
CA ARG A 108 12.31 -10.45 7.12
C ARG A 108 11.28 -11.55 6.99
N MET A 109 11.19 -12.13 5.81
CA MET A 109 10.33 -13.29 5.55
C MET A 109 11.06 -14.33 4.71
N SER A 110 10.55 -15.55 4.69
CA SER A 110 11.13 -16.62 3.86
C SER A 110 10.08 -17.58 3.32
N ARG A 111 10.38 -18.21 2.18
CA ARG A 111 9.61 -19.30 1.59
C ARG A 111 10.58 -20.42 1.17
N GLY A 112 10.63 -21.50 1.94
CA GLY A 112 11.65 -22.54 1.76
C GLY A 112 13.06 -21.96 1.96
N ASN A 113 13.91 -22.06 0.94
CA ASN A 113 15.27 -21.53 0.95
C ASN A 113 15.38 -20.09 0.41
N GLU A 114 14.26 -19.48 0.01
CA GLU A 114 14.21 -18.10 -0.48
C GLU A 114 13.89 -17.15 0.67
N GLY A 115 14.77 -16.16 0.92
CA GLY A 115 14.52 -15.09 1.88
C GLY A 115 14.25 -13.76 1.20
N VAL A 116 13.38 -12.95 1.79
CA VAL A 116 13.11 -11.56 1.37
C VAL A 116 13.23 -10.60 2.56
N GLY A 117 13.82 -9.44 2.28
CA GLY A 117 14.11 -8.39 3.23
C GLY A 117 13.54 -7.06 2.77
N LEU A 118 12.70 -6.44 3.59
CA LEU A 118 12.08 -5.14 3.33
C LEU A 118 12.60 -4.13 4.35
N PHE A 119 12.99 -2.97 3.85
CA PHE A 119 13.26 -1.79 4.66
C PHE A 119 12.45 -0.62 4.12
N LEU A 120 11.61 -0.07 4.98
CA LEU A 120 10.64 0.96 4.62
C LEU A 120 10.84 2.16 5.56
N ARG A 121 10.88 3.36 4.97
CA ARG A 121 10.99 4.62 5.71
C ARG A 121 10.19 5.72 5.01
N PRO A 122 9.67 6.72 5.73
CA PRO A 122 9.08 7.88 5.08
C PRO A 122 10.15 8.71 4.38
N LEU A 123 9.70 9.50 3.43
CA LEU A 123 10.44 10.62 2.87
C LEU A 123 10.03 11.89 3.61
N GLY A 124 10.79 12.98 3.44
CA GLY A 124 10.48 14.28 4.08
C GLY A 124 9.20 14.96 3.57
N GLU A 125 8.45 14.30 2.68
CA GLU A 125 7.20 14.76 2.09
C GLU A 125 6.02 13.95 2.63
N PRO A 126 4.82 14.54 2.77
CA PRO A 126 3.61 13.81 3.16
C PRO A 126 3.32 12.62 2.25
N ASP A 127 2.92 11.50 2.85
CA ASP A 127 2.52 10.26 2.17
C ASP A 127 3.56 9.69 1.19
N ALA A 128 4.81 10.11 1.33
CA ALA A 128 5.93 9.68 0.51
C ALA A 128 6.82 8.72 1.30
N TYR A 129 7.24 7.65 0.65
CA TYR A 129 7.96 6.54 1.25
C TYR A 129 9.08 6.05 0.33
N ARG A 130 10.11 5.47 0.94
CA ARG A 130 11.13 4.69 0.25
C ARG A 130 11.06 3.25 0.74
N LEU A 131 10.89 2.33 -0.20
CA LEU A 131 10.99 0.90 0.01
C LEU A 131 12.29 0.39 -0.61
N GLU A 132 13.04 -0.37 0.17
CA GLU A 132 14.17 -1.17 -0.28
C GLU A 132 13.82 -2.63 -0.08
N VAL A 133 13.87 -3.42 -1.15
CA VAL A 133 13.51 -4.83 -1.11
C VAL A 133 14.50 -5.67 -1.89
N GLY A 134 14.91 -6.78 -1.32
CA GLY A 134 15.87 -7.67 -1.94
C GLY A 134 15.99 -9.01 -1.22
N PRO A 135 16.88 -9.89 -1.70
CA PRO A 135 17.18 -11.15 -1.05
C PRO A 135 17.61 -10.97 0.39
N ALA A 136 17.20 -11.93 1.22
CA ALA A 136 17.54 -12.02 2.63
C ALA A 136 18.03 -13.42 2.97
N ASP A 137 18.73 -13.55 4.09
CA ASP A 137 18.92 -14.85 4.73
C ASP A 137 17.53 -15.42 5.11
N PRO A 138 17.13 -16.62 4.62
CA PRO A 138 15.88 -17.24 5.00
C PRO A 138 15.84 -17.69 6.48
N ASN A 139 16.99 -17.81 7.15
CA ASN A 139 17.15 -18.23 8.54
C ASN A 139 17.95 -17.20 9.35
N PRO A 140 17.46 -15.95 9.46
CA PRO A 140 18.24 -14.88 10.06
C PRO A 140 18.37 -15.09 11.59
N PRO A 141 19.36 -14.45 12.26
CA PRO A 141 19.59 -14.64 13.68
C PRO A 141 18.40 -14.19 14.54
N LEU A 142 18.24 -14.76 15.73
CA LEU A 142 17.12 -14.49 16.64
C LEU A 142 16.94 -13.00 17.02
N THR A 143 17.99 -12.19 16.86
CA THR A 143 18.02 -10.76 17.20
C THR A 143 17.66 -9.83 16.04
N CYS A 144 17.35 -10.34 14.84
CA CYS A 144 17.11 -9.66 13.55
C CYS A 144 16.95 -8.12 13.54
N PRO A 145 18.04 -7.42 13.21
CA PRO A 145 18.16 -6.66 11.95
C PRO A 145 19.58 -6.90 11.34
N ALA A 146 19.98 -6.63 10.10
CA ALA A 146 19.57 -5.63 9.12
C ALA A 146 18.67 -6.20 8.02
N ARG A 147 18.54 -5.48 6.90
CA ARG A 147 17.48 -5.52 5.88
C ARG A 147 17.40 -6.78 5.04
#